data_AF-A0A2S9V8U3-F1
#
_entry.id   AF-A0A2S9V8U3-F1
#
_cell.length_a   1.000
_cell.length_b   1.000
_cell.length_c   1.000
_cell.angle_alpha   90.00
_cell.angle_beta   90.00
_cell.angle_gamma   90.00
#
_symmetry.space_group_name_H-M   'P 1'
#
loop_
_entity.id
_entity.type
_entity.pdbx_description
1 polymer ?
#
loop_
_entity_poly.entity_id
_entity_poly.type
_entity_poly.pdbx_seq_one_letter_code
_entity_poly.pdbx_strand_id
1 'polypeptide(L)' 'MADVFRLSGTQYKSAQHRHLSLAQLKVMSAIERCRSAQLGAHHLHCEHCHTDAIAYNSCRNR' A
#
# COMPACT_ATOMS: atom_id res chain seq x y z
N MET A 1 1.33 6.57 0.18
CA MET A 1 2.65 6.00 -0.18
C MET A 1 2.58 5.13 -1.43
N ALA A 2 1.57 4.25 -1.57
CA ALA A 2 1.37 3.45 -2.78
C ALA A 2 1.38 4.28 -4.08
N ASP A 3 0.91 5.53 -4.03
CA ASP A 3 0.79 6.41 -5.19
C ASP A 3 2.15 6.84 -5.75
N VAL A 4 3.15 7.03 -4.89
CA VAL A 4 4.54 7.30 -5.32
C VAL A 4 5.09 6.12 -6.12
N PHE A 5 4.82 4.89 -5.68
CA PHE A 5 5.23 3.70 -6.43
C PHE A 5 4.43 3.53 -7.72
N ARG A 6 3.14 3.89 -7.75
CA ARG A 6 2.36 3.88 -9.00
C ARG A 6 2.87 4.88 -10.03
N LEU A 7 3.26 6.07 -9.58
CA LEU A 7 3.72 7.15 -10.44
C LEU A 7 5.17 6.95 -10.92
N SER A 8 6.05 6.45 -10.05
CA SER A 8 7.51 6.44 -10.31
C SER A 8 8.16 5.06 -10.18
N GLY A 9 7.44 4.06 -9.66
CA GLY A 9 7.99 2.75 -9.32
C GLY A 9 8.49 1.97 -10.53
N THR A 10 7.84 2.09 -11.68
CA THR A 10 8.27 1.44 -12.93
C THR A 10 9.60 1.98 -13.41
N GLN A 11 9.77 3.31 -13.42
CA GLN A 11 11.02 3.96 -13.83
C GLN A 11 12.16 3.62 -12.87
N TYR A 12 11.87 3.64 -11.57
CA TYR A 12 12.84 3.28 -10.53
C TYR A 12 13.27 1.80 -10.63
N LYS A 13 12.32 0.87 -10.81
CA LYS A 13 12.60 -0.56 -11.01
C LYS A 13 13.53 -0.80 -12.20
N SER A 14 13.28 -0.13 -13.32
CA SER A 14 14.14 -0.24 -14.51
C SER A 14 15.54 0.33 -14.29
N ALA A 15 15.64 1.50 -13.66
CA ALA A 15 16.93 2.14 -13.37
C ALA A 15 17.78 1.31 -12.38
N GLN A 16 17.14 0.64 -11.41
CA GLN A 16 17.82 -0.10 -10.35
C GLN A 16 17.77 -1.62 -10.51
N HIS A 17 17.46 -2.13 -11.71
CA HIS A 17 17.22 -3.57 -11.94
C HIS A 17 18.37 -4.49 -11.49
N ARG A 18 19.62 -4.01 -11.47
CA ARG A 18 20.80 -4.77 -11.00
C ARG A 18 21.02 -4.70 -9.49
N HIS A 19 20.38 -3.76 -8.81
CA HIS A 19 20.57 -3.47 -7.39
C HIS A 19 19.37 -3.87 -6.53
N LEU A 20 18.24 -4.20 -7.16
CA LEU A 20 17.04 -4.66 -6.46
C LEU A 20 17.02 -6.19 -6.36
N SER A 21 17.05 -6.68 -5.13
CA SER A 21 16.77 -8.07 -4.81
C SER A 21 15.31 -8.43 -5.09
N LEU A 22 15.04 -9.73 -5.28
CA LEU A 22 13.69 -10.25 -5.43
C LEU A 22 12.79 -9.89 -4.24
N ALA A 23 13.34 -9.87 -3.03
CA ALA A 23 12.60 -9.49 -1.82
C ALA A 23 12.15 -8.03 -1.87
N GLN A 24 13.03 -7.12 -2.29
CA GLN A 24 12.70 -5.70 -2.47
C GLN A 24 11.62 -5.52 -3.54
N LEU A 25 11.73 -6.20 -4.69
CA LEU A 25 10.72 -6.15 -5.75
C LEU A 25 9.34 -6.62 -5.24
N LYS A 26 9.29 -7.69 -4.45
CA LYS A 26 8.04 -8.16 -3.83
C LYS A 26 7.41 -7.12 -2.90
N VAL A 27 8.23 -6.47 -2.07
CA VAL A 27 7.75 -5.39 -1.18
C VAL A 27 7.18 -4.23 -1.99
N MET A 28 7.88 -3.79 -3.04
CA MET A 28 7.38 -2.72 -3.93
C MET A 28 6.01 -3.07 -4.53
N SER A 29 5.85 -4.29 -5.06
CA SER A 29 4.57 -4.74 -5.62
C SER A 29 3.47 -4.92 -4.56
N ALA A 30 3.81 -5.27 -3.32
CA ALA A 30 2.84 -5.31 -2.23
C ALA A 30 2.34 -3.91 -1.86
N ILE A 31 3.24 -2.91 -1.85
CA ILE A 31 2.90 -1.51 -1.61
C ILE A 31 2.05 -0.93 -2.75
N GLU A 32 2.40 -1.21 -4.02
CA GLU A 32 1.61 -0.77 -5.19
C GLU A 32 0.17 -1.30 -5.18
N ARG A 33 -0.02 -2.55 -4.73
CA ARG A 33 -1.35 -3.19 -4.61
C ARG A 33 -2.11 -2.81 -3.36
N CYS A 34 -1.46 -2.09 -2.43
CA CYS A 34 -2.09 -1.66 -1.20
C CYS A 34 -3.23 -0.67 -1.47
N ARG A 35 -4.35 -0.84 -0.75
CA ARG A 35 -5.49 0.07 -0.89
C ARG A 35 -5.27 1.29 0.01
N SER A 36 -4.99 2.43 -0.62
CA SER A 36 -4.89 3.75 0.04
C SER A 36 -6.27 4.43 0.10
N ALA A 37 -6.33 5.59 0.77
CA ALA A 37 -7.56 6.38 0.89
C ALA A 37 -8.24 6.72 -0.44
N GLN A 38 -7.47 6.75 -1.52
CA GLN A 38 -7.96 6.96 -2.89
C GLN A 38 -8.88 5.85 -3.42
N LEU A 39 -8.85 4.65 -2.83
CA LEU A 39 -9.68 3.51 -3.27
C LEU A 39 -10.90 3.27 -2.36
N GLY A 40 -11.19 4.22 -1.47
CA GLY A 40 -12.30 4.14 -0.51
C GLY A 40 -11.90 3.60 0.85
N ALA A 41 -12.70 3.96 1.85
CA ALA A 41 -12.47 3.66 3.26
C ALA A 41 -13.63 2.87 3.87
N HIS A 42 -13.37 2.19 4.97
CA HIS A 42 -14.38 1.58 5.81
C HIS A 42 -14.62 2.47 7.03
N HIS A 43 -15.87 2.84 7.27
CA HIS A 43 -16.26 3.46 8.54
C HIS A 43 -16.47 2.36 9.57
N LEU A 44 -15.69 2.39 10.64
CA LEU A 44 -15.79 1.47 11.75
C LEU A 44 -16.41 2.22 12.93
N HIS A 45 -17.54 1.73 13.42
CA HIS A 45 -18.15 2.21 14.67
C HIS A 45 -17.97 1.14 15.75
N CYS A 46 -17.52 1.55 16.93
CA CYS A 46 -17.49 0.67 18.10
C CYS A 46 -18.71 0.94 18.99
N GLU A 47 -19.64 0.00 19.06
CA GLU A 47 -20.86 0.09 19.88
C GLU A 47 -20.58 0.17 21.40
N HIS A 48 -19.41 -0.27 21.86
CA HIS A 48 -19.09 -0.31 23.29
C HIS A 48 -18.48 1.00 23.82
N CYS A 49 -17.66 1.67 23.01
CA CYS A 49 -17.01 2.93 23.39
C CYS A 49 -17.42 4.12 22.51
N HIS A 50 -18.41 3.94 21.63
CA HIS A 50 -18.97 4.94 20.72
C HIS A 50 -17.91 5.72 19.92
N THR A 51 -16.82 5.05 19.55
CA THR A 51 -15.73 5.66 18.79
C THR A 51 -15.84 5.30 17.33
N ASP A 52 -15.73 6.31 16.46
CA ASP A 52 -15.67 6.15 15.02
C ASP A 52 -14.22 6.17 14.53
N ALA A 53 -13.88 5.25 13.65
CA ALA A 53 -12.59 5.19 12.99
C ALA A 53 -12.75 4.94 11.50
N ILE A 54 -11.93 5.62 10.70
CA ILE A 54 -11.82 5.33 9.27
C ILE A 54 -10.66 4.36 9.07
N ALA A 55 -10.97 3.17 8.55
CA ALA A 55 -9.98 2.16 8.25
C ALA A 55 -9.78 1.99 6.74
N TYR A 56 -8.54 1.73 6.37
CA TYR A 56 -8.15 1.32 5.02
C TYR A 56 -7.66 -0.11 5.06
N ASN A 57 -7.84 -0.85 3.96
CA ASN A 57 -7.33 -2.21 3.89
C ASN A 57 -5.80 -2.16 3.94
N SER A 58 -5.21 -2.76 4.98
CA SER A 58 -3.77 -2.95 5.07
C SER A 58 -3.25 -3.70 3.85
N CYS A 59 -2.03 -3.40 3.42
CA CYS A 59 -1.37 -4.16 2.37
C CYS A 59 -1.23 -5.60 2.88
N ARG A 60 -2.02 -6.54 2.33
CA ARG A 60 -2.00 -7.95 2.72
C ARG A 60 -0.66 -8.55 2.27
N ASN A 61 0.38 -8.33 3.06
CA ASN A 61 1.73 -8.81 2.82
C ASN A 61 1.84 -10.23 3.40
N ARG A 62 1.33 -11.21 2.67
CA ARG A 62 1.48 -12.64 2.96
C ARG A 62 2.43 -13.26 1.95
#